data_AF-A0A0U3T8U3-F1
#
_entry.id   AF-A0A0U3T8U3-F1
#
_cell.length_a   1.000
_cell.length_b   1.000
_cell.length_c   1.000
_cell.angle_alpha   90.00
_cell.angle_beta   90.00
_cell.angle_gamma   90.00
#
_symmetry.space_group_name_H-M   'P 1'
#
loop_
_entity.id
_entity.type
_entity.pdbx_description
1 polymer ?
#
loop_
_entity_poly.entity_id
_entity_poly.type
_entity_poly.pdbx_seq_one_letter_code
_entity_poly.pdbx_strand_id
1 'polypeptide(L)'
;MEIEPTQTKPSDSGLIVDASAEKSENDYYFNSYSHFGIHEEMLKDEVRTGKYQAAILHNAALFKDKVVLDVGCGTGILSMFCAQAGAKKVIGVDCSGIIKQAREIVEANGFSDVITLIQGKVEEINLPEGIDGVDIIISEWMGYFLIYENMLTTVLVARDRWLKPGGLIFPNRATLYLCGIEDAEYKESKINWWDNVYGFDMSCIKKIAMQEPLVDIVDGGCVITDSYPVLTLDVMKMQPTDTTFTSNFRLNARRSDAIHAFVAYFDIHFTLGDAPVSFSTGPGNPYTHWKQTVFYTDHVIAINRGEVLEGSISCSNGKVNPREVDIVMKYAFSGASTNFQRNEHTQLYFLR
;
A
#
# COMPACT_ATOMS: atom_id res chain seq x y z
N MET A 1 69.10 -13.98 -26.53
CA MET A 1 68.55 -14.06 -27.90
C MET A 1 67.33 -14.95 -27.84
N GLU A 2 66.20 -14.36 -28.24
CA GLU A 2 64.92 -14.91 -28.69
C GLU A 2 64.66 -16.41 -28.51
N ILE A 3 63.54 -16.73 -27.84
CA ILE A 3 62.60 -17.76 -28.29
C ILE A 3 61.18 -17.33 -27.83
N GLU A 4 60.32 -16.93 -28.77
CA GLU A 4 58.86 -17.02 -28.64
C GLU A 4 58.46 -18.51 -28.79
N PRO A 5 57.39 -19.01 -28.12
CA PRO A 5 56.18 -19.20 -28.93
C PRO A 5 54.81 -19.15 -28.20
N THR A 6 53.84 -18.70 -29.00
CA THR A 6 52.44 -19.16 -29.14
C THR A 6 51.43 -18.96 -27.99
N GLN A 7 50.50 -18.05 -28.27
CA GLN A 7 49.21 -17.88 -27.61
C GLN A 7 48.26 -19.06 -27.92
N THR A 8 47.60 -19.56 -26.88
CA THR A 8 46.31 -20.27 -26.98
C THR A 8 45.25 -19.48 -26.23
N LYS A 9 44.25 -18.94 -26.95
CA LYS A 9 43.03 -18.35 -26.38
C LYS A 9 42.12 -19.43 -25.79
N PRO A 10 41.47 -19.21 -24.64
CA PRO A 10 40.17 -19.80 -24.36
C PRO A 10 39.08 -18.95 -25.01
N SER A 11 38.06 -19.63 -25.53
CA SER A 11 36.88 -19.08 -26.16
C SER A 11 35.95 -18.40 -25.14
N ASP A 12 35.79 -17.08 -25.24
CA ASP A 12 34.65 -16.38 -24.66
C ASP A 12 33.42 -16.63 -25.56
N SER A 13 32.54 -17.52 -25.12
CA SER A 13 31.16 -17.53 -25.58
C SER A 13 30.43 -16.36 -24.94
N GLY A 14 30.63 -15.17 -25.51
CA GLY A 14 29.89 -13.97 -25.16
C GLY A 14 28.41 -14.17 -25.43
N LEU A 15 27.61 -14.23 -24.36
CA LEU A 15 26.20 -13.91 -24.42
C LEU A 15 26.10 -12.42 -24.78
N ILE A 16 25.83 -12.16 -26.06
CA ILE A 16 25.39 -10.85 -26.52
C ILE A 16 24.04 -10.61 -25.86
N VAL A 17 24.02 -9.78 -24.83
CA VAL A 17 22.78 -9.24 -24.27
C VAL A 17 22.36 -8.12 -25.20
N ASP A 18 21.34 -8.39 -26.01
CA ASP A 18 20.73 -7.41 -26.89
C ASP A 18 20.11 -6.29 -26.02
N ALA A 19 20.73 -5.11 -26.06
CA ALA A 19 20.28 -3.92 -25.37
C ALA A 19 19.30 -3.17 -26.29
N SER A 20 18.02 -3.54 -26.26
CA SER A 20 16.98 -2.75 -26.93
C SER A 20 15.57 -2.94 -26.33
N ALA A 21 15.35 -2.29 -25.19
CA ALA A 21 14.09 -1.64 -24.83
C ALA A 21 14.36 -0.76 -23.59
N GLU A 22 14.18 0.55 -23.70
CA GLU A 22 14.02 1.41 -22.52
C GLU A 22 12.76 0.95 -21.80
N LYS A 23 12.90 0.03 -20.84
CA LYS A 23 11.81 -0.37 -19.96
C LYS A 23 11.44 0.82 -19.10
N SER A 24 10.20 1.26 -19.18
CA SER A 24 9.69 2.30 -18.31
C SER A 24 9.61 1.78 -16.86
N GLU A 25 9.72 2.65 -15.84
CA GLU A 25 9.53 2.24 -14.44
C GLU A 25 8.16 1.60 -14.17
N ASN A 26 7.14 1.97 -14.97
CA ASN A 26 5.85 1.29 -14.98
C ASN A 26 5.98 -0.19 -15.34
N ASP A 27 6.85 -0.53 -16.30
CA ASP A 27 7.10 -1.92 -16.66
C ASP A 27 7.78 -2.66 -15.51
N TYR A 28 8.65 -2.02 -14.73
CA TYR A 28 9.26 -2.65 -13.55
C TYR A 28 8.22 -2.98 -12.46
N TYR A 29 7.33 -2.04 -12.13
CA TYR A 29 6.23 -2.28 -11.19
C TYR A 29 5.37 -3.46 -11.64
N PHE A 30 4.88 -3.49 -12.88
CA PHE A 30 4.02 -4.60 -13.32
C PHE A 30 4.76 -5.93 -13.48
N ASN A 31 6.06 -5.89 -13.78
CA ASN A 31 6.90 -7.09 -13.84
C ASN A 31 7.14 -7.70 -12.45
N SER A 32 7.16 -6.90 -11.37
CA SER A 32 7.32 -7.44 -10.00
C SER A 32 6.14 -8.36 -9.62
N TYR A 33 4.92 -8.01 -10.03
CA TYR A 33 3.72 -8.84 -9.85
C TYR A 33 3.64 -10.07 -10.77
N SER A 34 4.58 -10.26 -11.68
CA SER A 34 4.63 -11.50 -12.47
C SER A 34 5.29 -12.66 -11.70
N HIS A 35 5.98 -12.37 -10.59
CA HIS A 35 6.64 -13.37 -9.75
C HIS A 35 5.67 -13.92 -8.69
N PHE A 36 5.65 -15.23 -8.45
CA PHE A 36 4.70 -15.85 -7.50
C PHE A 36 4.91 -15.40 -6.05
N GLY A 37 6.12 -14.98 -5.67
CA GLY A 37 6.47 -14.64 -4.28
C GLY A 37 5.62 -13.52 -3.68
N ILE A 38 5.31 -12.45 -4.42
CA ILE A 38 4.43 -11.39 -3.92
C ILE A 38 2.99 -11.88 -3.75
N HIS A 39 2.51 -12.73 -4.66
CA HIS A 39 1.19 -13.35 -4.56
C HIS A 39 1.10 -14.31 -3.38
N GLU A 40 2.18 -15.03 -3.06
CA GLU A 40 2.25 -15.91 -1.90
C GLU A 40 2.13 -15.12 -0.59
N GLU A 41 2.85 -14.01 -0.45
CA GLU A 41 2.75 -13.11 0.71
C GLU A 41 1.32 -12.56 0.85
N MET A 42 0.77 -12.05 -0.24
CA MET A 42 -0.61 -11.55 -0.31
C MET A 42 -1.66 -12.61 0.05
N LEU A 43 -1.53 -13.84 -0.45
CA LEU A 43 -2.48 -14.91 -0.18
C LEU A 43 -2.36 -15.47 1.24
N LYS A 44 -1.15 -15.48 1.82
CA LYS A 44 -0.90 -15.88 3.22
C LYS A 44 -1.34 -14.83 4.24
N ASP A 45 -1.59 -13.60 3.82
CA ASP A 45 -2.27 -12.61 4.64
C ASP A 45 -3.76 -13.01 4.82
N GLU A 46 -4.02 -13.77 5.89
CA GLU A 46 -5.34 -14.28 6.24
C GLU A 46 -6.31 -13.15 6.62
N VAL A 47 -5.82 -12.06 7.21
CA VAL A 47 -6.65 -10.90 7.54
C VAL A 47 -7.14 -10.27 6.25
N ARG A 48 -6.24 -9.96 5.32
CA ARG A 48 -6.61 -9.41 4.01
C ARG A 48 -7.58 -10.36 3.30
N THR A 49 -7.11 -11.55 2.96
CA THR A 49 -7.82 -12.47 2.07
C THR A 49 -9.13 -12.96 2.69
N GLY A 50 -9.12 -13.26 3.99
CA GLY A 50 -10.30 -13.69 4.74
C GLY A 50 -11.36 -12.59 4.88
N LYS A 51 -10.96 -11.31 4.97
CA LYS A 51 -11.92 -10.20 5.08
C LYS A 51 -12.60 -9.87 3.76
N TYR A 52 -11.88 -9.97 2.64
CA TYR A 52 -12.51 -9.93 1.32
C TYR A 52 -13.47 -11.11 1.14
N GLN A 53 -13.04 -12.33 1.46
CA GLN A 53 -13.91 -13.51 1.39
C GLN A 53 -15.18 -13.33 2.22
N ALA A 54 -15.06 -12.87 3.47
CA ALA A 54 -16.19 -12.61 4.35
C ALA A 54 -17.11 -11.51 3.79
N ALA A 55 -16.55 -10.39 3.30
CA ALA A 55 -17.32 -9.30 2.73
C ALA A 55 -18.17 -9.74 1.53
N ILE A 56 -17.65 -10.67 0.71
CA ILE A 56 -18.32 -11.22 -0.46
C ILE A 56 -19.34 -12.28 -0.06
N LEU A 57 -18.90 -13.34 0.64
CA LEU A 57 -19.72 -14.52 0.93
C LEU A 57 -20.82 -14.24 1.95
N HIS A 58 -20.57 -13.42 2.99
CA HIS A 58 -21.62 -13.05 3.95
C HIS A 58 -22.67 -12.12 3.35
N ASN A 59 -22.34 -11.45 2.24
CA ASN A 59 -23.26 -10.59 1.49
C ASN A 59 -23.56 -11.16 0.09
N ALA A 60 -23.55 -12.49 -0.07
CA ALA A 60 -23.70 -13.14 -1.38
C ALA A 60 -24.97 -12.72 -2.15
N ALA A 61 -26.03 -12.32 -1.45
CA ALA A 61 -27.24 -11.77 -2.06
C ALA A 61 -26.99 -10.51 -2.92
N LEU A 62 -25.96 -9.72 -2.60
CA LEU A 62 -25.55 -8.56 -3.42
C LEU A 62 -24.88 -8.99 -4.73
N PHE A 63 -24.15 -10.11 -4.71
CA PHE A 63 -23.38 -10.61 -5.84
C PHE A 63 -24.20 -11.51 -6.76
N LYS A 64 -25.24 -12.15 -6.23
CA LYS A 64 -26.09 -13.08 -6.98
C LYS A 64 -26.64 -12.45 -8.26
N ASP A 65 -26.45 -13.15 -9.38
CA ASP A 65 -26.90 -12.76 -10.72
C ASP A 65 -26.30 -11.42 -11.23
N LYS A 66 -25.22 -10.92 -10.60
CA LYS A 66 -24.54 -9.68 -10.99
C LYS A 66 -23.33 -9.88 -11.90
N VAL A 67 -22.97 -8.82 -12.62
CA VAL A 67 -21.70 -8.69 -13.34
C VAL A 67 -20.71 -7.95 -12.45
N VAL A 68 -19.57 -8.58 -12.17
CA VAL A 68 -18.51 -8.07 -11.29
C VAL A 68 -17.24 -7.78 -12.08
N LEU A 69 -16.57 -6.67 -11.81
CA LEU A 69 -15.22 -6.37 -12.30
C LEU A 69 -14.23 -6.49 -11.13
N ASP A 70 -13.20 -7.32 -11.30
CA ASP A 70 -12.07 -7.47 -10.38
C ASP A 70 -10.86 -6.72 -10.95
N VAL A 71 -10.54 -5.56 -10.39
CA VAL A 71 -9.47 -4.67 -10.85
C VAL A 71 -8.16 -5.01 -10.16
N GLY A 72 -7.17 -5.45 -10.94
CA GLY A 72 -5.91 -6.02 -10.44
C GLY A 72 -6.15 -7.42 -9.86
N CYS A 73 -6.78 -8.29 -10.64
CA CYS A 73 -7.24 -9.59 -10.13
C CYS A 73 -6.11 -10.54 -9.70
N GLY A 74 -4.86 -10.29 -10.11
CA GLY A 74 -3.70 -11.12 -9.79
C GLY A 74 -3.96 -12.59 -10.11
N THR A 75 -3.89 -13.44 -9.09
CA THR A 75 -4.16 -14.89 -9.19
C THR A 75 -5.63 -15.26 -9.42
N GLY A 76 -6.55 -14.30 -9.37
CA GLY A 76 -7.99 -14.49 -9.55
C GLY A 76 -8.73 -14.90 -8.26
N ILE A 77 -8.11 -14.82 -7.09
CA ILE A 77 -8.72 -15.26 -5.82
C ILE A 77 -10.01 -14.51 -5.48
N LEU A 78 -10.04 -13.18 -5.65
CA LEU A 78 -11.23 -12.37 -5.40
C LEU A 78 -12.32 -12.65 -6.43
N SER A 79 -11.93 -12.82 -7.69
CA SER A 79 -12.82 -13.27 -8.75
C SER A 79 -13.51 -14.60 -8.43
N MET A 80 -12.78 -15.57 -7.88
CA MET A 80 -13.33 -16.87 -7.47
C MET A 80 -14.30 -16.74 -6.28
N PHE A 81 -14.02 -15.87 -5.30
CA PHE A 81 -14.98 -15.61 -4.22
C PHE A 81 -16.29 -14.99 -4.75
N CYS A 82 -16.21 -14.07 -5.71
CA CYS A 82 -17.39 -13.48 -6.36
C CYS A 82 -18.20 -14.54 -7.13
N ALA A 83 -17.54 -15.43 -7.87
CA ALA A 83 -18.20 -16.55 -8.54
C ALA A 83 -18.87 -17.50 -7.55
N GLN A 84 -18.20 -17.83 -6.44
CA GLN A 84 -18.74 -18.65 -5.35
C GLN A 84 -19.97 -18.00 -4.68
N ALA A 85 -20.01 -16.67 -4.58
CA ALA A 85 -21.18 -15.92 -4.10
C ALA A 85 -22.36 -15.88 -5.10
N GLY A 86 -22.22 -16.46 -6.29
CA GLY A 86 -23.28 -16.56 -7.29
C GLY A 86 -23.30 -15.42 -8.31
N ALA A 87 -22.18 -14.72 -8.51
CA ALA A 87 -22.06 -13.76 -9.61
C ALA A 87 -22.38 -14.43 -10.95
N LYS A 88 -23.18 -13.74 -11.79
CA LYS A 88 -23.52 -14.19 -13.15
C LYS A 88 -22.28 -14.22 -14.04
N LYS A 89 -21.43 -13.20 -13.88
CA LYS A 89 -20.19 -13.05 -14.64
C LYS A 89 -19.18 -12.28 -13.79
N VAL A 90 -17.93 -12.71 -13.83
CA VAL A 90 -16.82 -11.96 -13.24
C VAL A 90 -15.80 -11.66 -14.33
N ILE A 91 -15.34 -10.42 -14.41
CA ILE A 91 -14.30 -9.97 -15.34
C ILE A 91 -13.09 -9.60 -14.50
N GLY A 92 -12.04 -10.41 -14.54
CA GLY A 92 -10.79 -10.08 -13.87
C GLY A 92 -9.82 -9.40 -14.83
N VAL A 93 -9.30 -8.24 -14.46
CA VAL A 93 -8.33 -7.49 -15.27
C VAL A 93 -7.03 -7.38 -14.49
N ASP A 94 -5.92 -7.76 -15.10
CA ASP A 94 -4.58 -7.55 -14.56
C ASP A 94 -3.60 -7.38 -15.73
N CYS A 95 -2.61 -6.52 -15.60
CA CYS A 95 -1.65 -6.27 -16.67
C CYS A 95 -0.40 -7.15 -16.57
N SER A 96 -0.14 -7.75 -15.41
CA SER A 96 1.02 -8.59 -15.17
C SER A 96 0.91 -9.96 -15.85
N GLY A 97 2.03 -10.66 -15.96
CA GLY A 97 2.10 -11.99 -16.58
C GLY A 97 1.36 -13.09 -15.80
N ILE A 98 0.99 -12.84 -14.54
CA ILE A 98 0.33 -13.81 -13.65
C ILE A 98 -1.04 -14.28 -14.19
N ILE A 99 -1.65 -13.52 -15.12
CA ILE A 99 -2.92 -13.88 -15.76
C ILE A 99 -2.87 -15.26 -16.41
N LYS A 100 -1.70 -15.72 -16.88
CA LYS A 100 -1.54 -17.08 -17.42
C LYS A 100 -1.87 -18.13 -16.37
N GLN A 101 -1.28 -18.02 -15.18
CA GLN A 101 -1.54 -18.90 -14.05
C GLN A 101 -2.96 -18.70 -13.52
N ALA A 102 -3.47 -17.47 -13.48
CA ALA A 102 -4.84 -17.21 -13.05
C ALA A 102 -5.87 -17.95 -13.91
N ARG A 103 -5.64 -18.08 -15.24
CA ARG A 103 -6.51 -18.89 -16.12
C ARG A 103 -6.48 -20.37 -15.74
N GLU A 104 -5.30 -20.93 -15.53
CA GLU A 104 -5.13 -22.33 -15.10
C GLU A 104 -5.82 -22.58 -13.74
N ILE A 105 -5.69 -21.65 -12.80
CA ILE A 105 -6.33 -21.70 -11.48
C ILE A 105 -7.85 -21.67 -11.62
N VAL A 106 -8.40 -20.73 -12.39
CA VAL A 106 -9.85 -20.61 -12.63
C VAL A 106 -10.43 -21.87 -13.27
N GLU A 107 -9.71 -22.45 -14.25
CA GLU A 107 -10.12 -23.69 -14.92
C GLU A 107 -10.09 -24.88 -13.97
N ALA A 108 -9.01 -25.04 -13.20
CA ALA A 108 -8.86 -26.12 -12.23
C ALA A 108 -9.95 -26.11 -11.15
N ASN A 109 -10.53 -24.94 -10.85
CA ASN A 109 -11.60 -24.78 -9.88
C ASN A 109 -13.01 -24.71 -10.49
N GLY A 110 -13.15 -24.99 -11.80
CA GLY A 110 -14.46 -25.11 -12.46
C GLY A 110 -15.20 -23.79 -12.67
N PHE A 111 -14.50 -22.66 -12.69
CA PHE A 111 -15.11 -21.33 -12.83
C PHE A 111 -14.96 -20.70 -14.23
N SER A 112 -14.44 -21.45 -15.22
CA SER A 112 -14.19 -20.96 -16.59
C SER A 112 -15.42 -20.34 -17.28
N ASP A 113 -16.62 -20.85 -16.99
CA ASP A 113 -17.85 -20.34 -17.60
C ASP A 113 -18.26 -18.97 -17.01
N VAL A 114 -17.92 -18.73 -15.74
CA VAL A 114 -18.32 -17.53 -14.99
C VAL A 114 -17.25 -16.44 -15.07
N ILE A 115 -15.97 -16.80 -14.96
CA ILE A 115 -14.87 -15.85 -14.85
C ILE A 115 -14.18 -15.68 -16.21
N THR A 116 -14.06 -14.44 -16.67
CA THR A 116 -13.27 -14.07 -17.85
C THR A 116 -12.13 -13.18 -17.44
N LEU A 117 -10.90 -13.65 -17.66
CA LEU A 117 -9.69 -12.90 -17.36
C LEU A 117 -9.21 -12.13 -18.59
N ILE A 118 -8.76 -10.90 -18.40
CA ILE A 118 -8.21 -10.01 -19.44
C ILE A 118 -6.82 -9.58 -18.99
N GLN A 119 -5.82 -9.83 -19.84
CA GLN A 119 -4.48 -9.30 -19.60
C GLN A 119 -4.39 -7.90 -20.21
N GLY A 120 -4.22 -6.87 -19.40
CA GLY A 120 -4.09 -5.49 -19.86
C GLY A 120 -4.31 -4.46 -18.76
N LYS A 121 -4.11 -3.18 -19.09
CA LYS A 121 -4.40 -2.07 -18.19
C LYS A 121 -5.88 -1.68 -18.30
N VAL A 122 -6.53 -1.42 -17.18
CA VAL A 122 -7.94 -0.98 -17.14
C VAL A 122 -8.19 0.25 -18.01
N GLU A 123 -7.21 1.14 -18.08
CA GLU A 123 -7.24 2.36 -18.88
C GLU A 123 -7.31 2.07 -20.39
N GLU A 124 -6.75 0.94 -20.83
CA GLU A 124 -6.53 0.60 -22.24
C GLU A 124 -7.52 -0.46 -22.78
N ILE A 125 -8.13 -1.24 -21.91
CA ILE A 125 -9.05 -2.33 -22.30
C ILE A 125 -10.49 -1.83 -22.50
N ASN A 126 -11.28 -2.69 -23.17
CA ASN A 126 -12.73 -2.62 -23.21
C ASN A 126 -13.31 -3.85 -22.51
N LEU A 127 -14.52 -3.72 -21.97
CA LEU A 127 -15.25 -4.87 -21.45
C LEU A 127 -15.59 -5.85 -22.59
N PRO A 128 -15.83 -7.14 -22.27
CA PRO A 128 -16.25 -8.14 -23.26
C PRO A 128 -17.53 -7.73 -24.00
N GLU A 129 -17.69 -8.22 -25.23
CA GLU A 129 -18.85 -7.93 -26.07
C GLU A 129 -20.18 -8.24 -25.33
N GLY A 130 -21.14 -7.30 -25.43
CA GLY A 130 -22.44 -7.40 -24.76
C GLY A 130 -22.43 -6.99 -23.28
N ILE A 131 -21.32 -6.47 -22.76
CA ILE A 131 -21.23 -5.93 -21.39
C ILE A 131 -20.83 -4.45 -21.46
N ASP A 132 -21.81 -3.55 -21.32
CA ASP A 132 -21.59 -2.10 -21.35
C ASP A 132 -21.28 -1.50 -19.96
N GLY A 133 -21.39 -2.31 -18.90
CA GLY A 133 -21.10 -1.89 -17.54
C GLY A 133 -21.26 -3.01 -16.53
N VAL A 134 -20.78 -2.78 -15.31
CA VAL A 134 -20.74 -3.74 -14.21
C VAL A 134 -21.56 -3.25 -13.01
N ASP A 135 -22.11 -4.19 -12.25
CA ASP A 135 -22.92 -3.90 -11.07
C ASP A 135 -22.04 -3.72 -9.82
N ILE A 136 -20.88 -4.40 -9.78
CA ILE A 136 -19.95 -4.36 -8.66
C ILE A 136 -18.51 -4.26 -9.20
N ILE A 137 -17.71 -3.39 -8.58
CA ILE A 137 -16.25 -3.42 -8.69
C ILE A 137 -15.68 -3.96 -7.40
N ILE A 138 -14.78 -4.93 -7.49
CA ILE A 138 -13.96 -5.40 -6.39
C ILE A 138 -12.49 -5.15 -6.73
N SER A 139 -11.70 -4.74 -5.74
CA SER A 139 -10.28 -4.54 -5.94
C SER A 139 -9.56 -4.53 -4.61
N GLU A 140 -8.36 -5.12 -4.61
CA GLU A 140 -7.35 -4.91 -3.59
C GLU A 140 -6.35 -3.92 -4.17
N TRP A 141 -6.55 -2.64 -3.84
CA TRP A 141 -5.85 -1.51 -4.44
C TRP A 141 -4.89 -0.82 -3.48
N MET A 142 -4.86 -1.25 -2.22
CA MET A 142 -4.21 -0.53 -1.15
C MET A 142 -2.70 -0.77 -1.21
N GLY A 143 -1.92 0.30 -1.22
CA GLY A 143 -0.47 0.24 -1.05
C GLY A 143 -0.06 0.44 0.41
N TYR A 144 1.26 0.41 0.67
CA TYR A 144 1.81 0.96 1.91
C TYR A 144 1.34 2.40 2.12
N PHE A 145 1.22 2.84 3.37
CA PHE A 145 0.66 4.17 3.67
C PHE A 145 -0.73 4.42 3.02
N LEU A 146 -1.49 3.35 2.72
CA LEU A 146 -2.76 3.31 1.98
C LEU A 146 -2.68 3.68 0.49
N ILE A 147 -1.91 4.72 0.15
CA ILE A 147 -1.94 5.38 -1.17
C ILE A 147 -0.66 5.23 -2.00
N TYR A 148 0.38 4.58 -1.46
CA TYR A 148 1.58 4.24 -2.24
C TYR A 148 1.22 3.36 -3.45
N GLU A 149 2.03 3.40 -4.51
CA GLU A 149 1.82 2.71 -5.80
C GLU A 149 0.61 3.16 -6.63
N ASN A 150 -0.29 3.97 -6.06
CA ASN A 150 -1.35 4.70 -6.75
C ASN A 150 -2.34 3.85 -7.58
N MET A 151 -2.58 2.59 -7.19
CA MET A 151 -3.57 1.73 -7.87
C MET A 151 -5.03 2.20 -7.69
N LEU A 152 -5.31 2.98 -6.64
CA LEU A 152 -6.63 3.59 -6.42
C LEU A 152 -7.11 4.40 -7.64
N THR A 153 -6.20 5.11 -8.33
CA THR A 153 -6.55 5.87 -9.55
C THR A 153 -7.15 4.96 -10.62
N THR A 154 -6.61 3.75 -10.81
CA THR A 154 -7.12 2.75 -11.76
C THR A 154 -8.51 2.25 -11.36
N VAL A 155 -8.78 2.09 -10.06
CA VAL A 155 -10.13 1.76 -9.56
C VAL A 155 -11.13 2.88 -9.88
N LEU A 156 -10.73 4.14 -9.73
CA LEU A 156 -11.57 5.29 -10.07
C LEU A 156 -11.86 5.36 -11.58
N VAL A 157 -10.88 5.06 -12.44
CA VAL A 157 -11.09 4.94 -13.89
C VAL A 157 -12.13 3.86 -14.21
N ALA A 158 -12.02 2.67 -13.58
CA ALA A 158 -12.99 1.60 -13.76
C ALA A 158 -14.40 2.01 -13.28
N ARG A 159 -14.48 2.69 -12.12
CA ARG A 159 -15.73 3.22 -11.57
C ARG A 159 -16.41 4.16 -12.56
N ASP A 160 -15.68 5.16 -13.03
CA ASP A 160 -16.24 6.25 -13.83
C ASP A 160 -16.60 5.79 -15.25
N ARG A 161 -15.88 4.78 -15.79
CA ARG A 161 -16.18 4.22 -17.12
C ARG A 161 -17.31 3.20 -17.10
N TRP A 162 -17.35 2.34 -16.09
CA TRP A 162 -18.10 1.08 -16.21
C TRP A 162 -19.04 0.76 -15.05
N LEU A 163 -18.93 1.43 -13.89
CA LEU A 163 -19.87 1.15 -12.81
C LEU A 163 -21.24 1.72 -13.16
N LYS A 164 -22.26 0.86 -13.19
CA LYS A 164 -23.63 1.29 -13.47
C LYS A 164 -24.15 2.22 -12.36
N PRO A 165 -25.15 3.08 -12.65
CA PRO A 165 -25.86 3.82 -11.62
C PRO A 165 -26.41 2.88 -10.52
N GLY A 166 -26.06 3.18 -9.26
CA GLY A 166 -26.40 2.32 -8.12
C GLY A 166 -25.51 1.09 -7.93
N GLY A 167 -24.45 0.94 -8.72
CA GLY A 167 -23.44 -0.08 -8.54
C GLY A 167 -22.63 0.10 -7.26
N LEU A 168 -21.89 -0.94 -6.86
CA LEU A 168 -21.17 -1.03 -5.60
C LEU A 168 -19.66 -1.17 -5.80
N ILE A 169 -18.86 -0.72 -4.83
CA ILE A 169 -17.40 -0.92 -4.82
C ILE A 169 -16.99 -1.63 -3.52
N PHE A 170 -16.13 -2.62 -3.61
CA PHE A 170 -15.62 -3.38 -2.46
C PHE A 170 -14.08 -3.33 -2.43
N PRO A 171 -13.46 -2.77 -1.38
CA PRO A 171 -14.05 -1.99 -0.27
C PRO A 171 -14.49 -0.61 -0.73
N ASN A 172 -15.47 -0.02 -0.02
CA ASN A 172 -15.99 1.32 -0.36
C ASN A 172 -15.43 2.44 0.52
N ARG A 173 -14.78 2.11 1.64
CA ARG A 173 -14.21 3.11 2.56
C ARG A 173 -12.85 2.69 3.08
N ALA A 174 -11.97 3.67 3.23
CA ALA A 174 -10.68 3.53 3.87
C ALA A 174 -10.39 4.74 4.77
N THR A 175 -9.71 4.52 5.91
CA THR A 175 -9.28 5.60 6.79
C THR A 175 -7.82 5.43 7.14
N LEU A 176 -6.99 6.44 6.85
CA LEU A 176 -5.60 6.51 7.28
C LEU A 176 -5.53 7.19 8.65
N TYR A 177 -4.84 6.55 9.59
CA TYR A 177 -4.60 7.01 10.94
C TYR A 177 -3.13 7.34 11.16
N LEU A 178 -2.87 8.21 12.13
CA LEU A 178 -1.54 8.55 12.63
C LEU A 178 -1.51 8.37 14.16
N CYS A 179 -0.44 7.79 14.70
CA CYS A 179 -0.15 7.79 16.14
C CYS A 179 1.34 8.03 16.39
N GLY A 180 1.71 8.37 17.64
CA GLY A 180 3.10 8.51 18.09
C GLY A 180 3.56 7.25 18.84
N ILE A 181 4.82 6.87 18.60
CA ILE A 181 5.42 5.68 19.21
C ILE A 181 6.73 5.98 19.94
N GLU A 182 7.01 5.17 20.95
CA GLU A 182 8.35 4.99 21.52
C GLU A 182 9.08 3.92 20.68
N ASP A 183 10.31 4.20 20.25
CA ASP A 183 11.07 3.29 19.37
C ASP A 183 12.59 3.55 19.44
N ALA A 184 13.10 3.86 20.63
CA ALA A 184 14.49 4.29 20.82
C ALA A 184 15.50 3.26 20.32
N GLU A 185 15.32 1.99 20.70
CA GLU A 185 16.23 0.90 20.38
C GLU A 185 16.29 0.63 18.87
N TYR A 186 15.13 0.60 18.20
CA TYR A 186 15.10 0.34 16.77
C TYR A 186 15.64 1.54 15.97
N LYS A 187 15.32 2.77 16.38
CA LYS A 187 15.93 3.99 15.84
C LYS A 187 17.44 3.98 15.98
N GLU A 188 17.97 3.52 17.13
CA GLU A 188 19.41 3.39 17.31
C GLU A 188 20.01 2.43 16.27
N SER A 189 19.38 1.27 16.08
CA SER A 189 19.87 0.24 15.15
C SER A 189 19.74 0.61 13.67
N LYS A 190 18.72 1.38 13.28
CA LYS A 190 18.41 1.68 11.88
C LYS A 190 18.89 3.04 11.41
N ILE A 191 18.88 4.02 12.30
CA ILE A 191 19.15 5.43 11.98
C ILE A 191 20.48 5.87 12.58
N ASN A 192 20.66 5.74 13.90
CA ASN A 192 21.87 6.27 14.56
C ASN A 192 23.10 5.38 14.34
N TRP A 193 22.92 4.11 13.95
CA TRP A 193 24.01 3.21 13.57
C TRP A 193 24.94 3.82 12.51
N TRP A 194 24.40 4.63 11.60
CA TRP A 194 25.17 5.34 10.57
C TRP A 194 26.13 6.40 11.11
N ASP A 195 25.98 6.85 12.36
CA ASP A 195 26.91 7.81 12.97
C ASP A 195 28.30 7.20 13.17
N ASN A 196 28.39 5.87 13.33
CA ASN A 196 29.64 5.16 13.51
C ASN A 196 29.58 3.72 13.02
N VAL A 197 29.91 3.53 11.74
CA VAL A 197 29.99 2.21 11.12
C VAL A 197 31.43 1.72 11.22
N TYR A 198 31.72 0.90 12.23
CA TYR A 198 33.05 0.32 12.49
C TYR A 198 34.19 1.35 12.62
N GLY A 199 33.92 2.52 13.19
CA GLY A 199 34.87 3.63 13.36
C GLY A 199 34.77 4.71 12.29
N PHE A 200 33.92 4.53 11.27
CA PHE A 200 33.74 5.47 10.16
C PHE A 200 32.42 6.24 10.29
N ASP A 201 32.48 7.57 10.17
CA ASP A 201 31.30 8.44 10.12
C ASP A 201 30.59 8.26 8.77
N MET A 202 29.36 7.76 8.81
CA MET A 202 28.46 7.63 7.66
C MET A 202 27.16 8.42 7.87
N SER A 203 27.19 9.49 8.68
CA SER A 203 26.03 10.34 8.99
C SER A 203 25.44 11.03 7.74
N CYS A 204 26.14 11.03 6.61
CA CYS A 204 25.56 11.44 5.33
C CYS A 204 24.42 10.50 4.87
N ILE A 205 24.50 9.20 5.17
CA ILE A 205 23.45 8.20 4.89
C ILE A 205 22.30 8.37 5.88
N LYS A 206 22.58 8.65 7.16
CA LYS A 206 21.56 8.95 8.18
C LYS A 206 20.56 10.00 7.72
N LYS A 207 21.04 11.07 7.07
CA LYS A 207 20.19 12.15 6.54
C LYS A 207 19.20 11.65 5.48
N ILE A 208 19.59 10.67 4.68
CA ILE A 208 18.74 10.03 3.66
C ILE A 208 17.76 9.08 4.35
N ALA A 209 18.26 8.21 5.25
CA ALA A 209 17.44 7.26 6.00
C ALA A 209 16.35 7.93 6.84
N MET A 210 16.59 9.14 7.37
CA MET A 210 15.59 9.93 8.11
C MET A 210 14.45 10.48 7.22
N GLN A 211 14.66 10.55 5.91
CA GLN A 211 13.65 10.99 4.94
C GLN A 211 12.90 9.81 4.32
N GLU A 212 13.37 8.58 4.45
CA GLU A 212 12.71 7.39 3.91
C GLU A 212 11.88 6.71 5.00
N PRO A 213 10.53 6.72 4.90
CA PRO A 213 9.70 6.00 5.86
C PRO A 213 9.98 4.50 5.81
N LEU A 214 10.06 3.87 6.98
CA LEU A 214 10.20 2.41 7.05
C LEU A 214 8.84 1.73 7.00
N VAL A 215 8.76 0.61 6.28
CA VAL A 215 7.60 -0.28 6.33
C VAL A 215 7.92 -1.47 7.22
N ASP A 216 7.44 -1.44 8.45
CA ASP A 216 7.70 -2.51 9.40
C ASP A 216 6.57 -2.76 10.41
N ILE A 217 6.64 -3.90 11.11
CA ILE A 217 5.70 -4.23 12.17
C ILE A 217 6.07 -3.44 13.42
N VAL A 218 5.10 -2.71 13.95
CA VAL A 218 5.21 -1.97 15.19
C VAL A 218 4.43 -2.70 16.28
N ASP A 219 5.10 -2.99 17.40
CA ASP A 219 4.44 -3.56 18.58
C ASP A 219 3.39 -2.56 19.13
N GLY A 220 2.19 -3.04 19.43
CA GLY A 220 1.15 -2.23 20.07
C GLY A 220 1.59 -1.64 21.41
N GLY A 221 2.53 -2.27 22.11
CA GLY A 221 3.15 -1.79 23.34
C GLY A 221 3.98 -0.51 23.16
N CYS A 222 4.48 -0.24 21.95
CA CYS A 222 5.25 0.95 21.59
C CYS A 222 4.36 2.18 21.36
N VAL A 223 3.05 2.01 21.16
CA VAL A 223 2.13 3.13 20.91
C VAL A 223 1.87 3.92 22.20
N ILE A 224 2.26 5.18 22.21
CA ILE A 224 2.18 6.04 23.41
C ILE A 224 1.12 7.13 23.34
N THR A 225 0.53 7.38 22.16
CA THR A 225 -0.58 8.31 21.98
C THR A 225 -1.88 7.59 21.61
N ASP A 226 -2.99 8.32 21.54
CA ASP A 226 -4.12 7.89 20.73
C ASP A 226 -3.82 7.99 19.23
N SER A 227 -4.75 7.47 18.43
CA SER A 227 -4.68 7.54 16.98
C SER A 227 -5.61 8.64 16.47
N TYR A 228 -5.16 9.37 15.46
CA TYR A 228 -5.94 10.44 14.84
C TYR A 228 -6.17 10.13 13.35
N PRO A 229 -7.42 10.17 12.84
CA PRO A 229 -7.70 9.97 11.43
C PRO A 229 -7.21 11.18 10.63
N VAL A 230 -6.30 10.96 9.68
CA VAL A 230 -5.71 12.02 8.86
C VAL A 230 -6.28 12.07 7.44
N LEU A 231 -6.82 10.96 6.94
CA LEU A 231 -7.52 10.88 5.66
C LEU A 231 -8.65 9.86 5.75
N THR A 232 -9.85 10.21 5.27
CA THR A 232 -10.96 9.27 5.11
C THR A 232 -11.45 9.33 3.67
N LEU A 233 -11.47 8.19 3.01
CA LEU A 233 -11.85 8.05 1.61
C LEU A 233 -13.19 7.33 1.50
N ASP A 234 -14.12 7.93 0.77
CA ASP A 234 -15.34 7.26 0.26
C ASP A 234 -15.12 6.98 -1.23
N VAL A 235 -14.74 5.74 -1.56
CA VAL A 235 -14.32 5.34 -2.91
C VAL A 235 -15.45 5.53 -3.93
N MET A 236 -16.71 5.55 -3.47
CA MET A 236 -17.88 5.81 -4.32
C MET A 236 -17.96 7.27 -4.81
N LYS A 237 -17.33 8.21 -4.12
CA LYS A 237 -17.52 9.66 -4.34
C LYS A 237 -16.24 10.43 -4.59
N MET A 238 -15.11 9.92 -4.10
CA MET A 238 -13.84 10.62 -4.15
C MET A 238 -13.39 10.89 -5.59
N GLN A 239 -12.59 11.92 -5.75
CA GLN A 239 -11.85 12.25 -6.95
C GLN A 239 -10.38 11.85 -6.79
N PRO A 240 -9.63 11.64 -7.89
CA PRO A 240 -8.21 11.33 -7.81
C PRO A 240 -7.39 12.36 -7.02
N THR A 241 -7.82 13.63 -7.02
CA THR A 241 -7.15 14.70 -6.27
C THR A 241 -7.30 14.59 -4.76
N ASP A 242 -8.23 13.79 -4.25
CA ASP A 242 -8.49 13.68 -2.80
C ASP A 242 -7.37 12.90 -2.07
N THR A 243 -6.48 12.21 -2.79
CA THR A 243 -5.27 11.60 -2.24
C THR A 243 -4.10 12.58 -2.08
N THR A 244 -4.21 13.77 -2.67
CA THR A 244 -3.32 14.91 -2.40
C THR A 244 -3.99 15.81 -1.37
N PHE A 245 -3.60 15.67 -0.10
CA PHE A 245 -4.32 16.27 1.02
C PHE A 245 -3.40 16.98 2.01
N THR A 246 -4.01 17.82 2.85
CA THR A 246 -3.40 18.33 4.08
C THR A 246 -4.40 18.19 5.20
N SER A 247 -3.98 17.62 6.32
CA SER A 247 -4.83 17.35 7.47
C SER A 247 -4.13 17.74 8.75
N ASN A 248 -4.84 18.46 9.62
CA ASN A 248 -4.36 18.72 10.98
C ASN A 248 -4.60 17.48 11.83
N PHE A 249 -3.67 17.17 12.73
CA PHE A 249 -3.81 16.09 13.68
C PHE A 249 -3.57 16.56 15.12
N ARG A 250 -4.15 15.82 16.06
CA ARG A 250 -3.95 15.99 17.49
C ARG A 250 -3.74 14.63 18.13
N LEU A 251 -2.61 14.43 18.81
CA LEU A 251 -2.26 13.19 19.48
C LEU A 251 -2.18 13.44 20.99
N ASN A 252 -3.05 12.78 21.76
CA ASN A 252 -3.07 12.84 23.21
C ASN A 252 -2.20 11.70 23.77
N ALA A 253 -1.22 12.05 24.61
CA ALA A 253 -0.35 11.06 25.24
C ALA A 253 -1.10 10.20 26.26
N ARG A 254 -1.06 8.88 26.07
CA ARG A 254 -1.67 7.87 26.95
C ARG A 254 -0.80 7.54 28.15
N ARG A 255 0.51 7.69 28.02
CA ARG A 255 1.52 7.55 29.08
C ARG A 255 2.63 8.59 28.91
N SER A 256 3.36 8.86 29.99
CA SER A 256 4.56 9.72 29.93
C SER A 256 5.71 8.92 29.33
N ASP A 257 6.27 9.40 28.24
CA ASP A 257 7.30 8.70 27.46
C ASP A 257 7.91 9.65 26.41
N ALA A 258 8.63 9.11 25.42
CA ALA A 258 9.23 9.86 24.33
C ALA A 258 8.72 9.39 22.95
N ILE A 259 8.22 10.33 22.13
CA ILE A 259 7.86 10.06 20.74
C ILE A 259 9.13 10.11 19.89
N HIS A 260 9.51 8.96 19.33
CA HIS A 260 10.66 8.79 18.45
C HIS A 260 10.28 8.80 16.97
N ALA A 261 9.04 8.41 16.68
CA ALA A 261 8.46 8.36 15.35
C ALA A 261 6.94 8.57 15.40
N PHE A 262 6.39 8.99 14.25
CA PHE A 262 4.97 8.79 13.96
C PHE A 262 4.79 7.49 13.20
N VAL A 263 3.65 6.83 13.39
CA VAL A 263 3.27 5.64 12.64
C VAL A 263 1.95 5.92 11.94
N ALA A 264 1.91 5.64 10.64
CA ALA A 264 0.69 5.61 9.88
C ALA A 264 0.27 4.18 9.57
N TYR A 265 -1.03 3.96 9.68
CA TYR A 265 -1.70 2.69 9.37
C TYR A 265 -3.11 2.99 8.88
N PHE A 266 -3.81 2.02 8.33
CA PHE A 266 -5.14 2.25 7.78
C PHE A 266 -6.14 1.17 8.15
N ASP A 267 -7.40 1.58 8.16
CA ASP A 267 -8.54 0.68 8.29
C ASP A 267 -9.29 0.63 6.97
N ILE A 268 -9.76 -0.57 6.62
CA ILE A 268 -10.55 -0.84 5.43
C ILE A 268 -11.94 -1.29 5.85
N HIS A 269 -12.95 -0.72 5.20
CA HIS A 269 -14.35 -0.99 5.51
C HIS A 269 -15.14 -1.38 4.25
N PHE A 270 -15.80 -2.52 4.35
CA PHE A 270 -16.86 -2.99 3.47
C PHE A 270 -18.18 -2.69 4.17
N THR A 271 -18.73 -1.50 3.94
CA THR A 271 -19.93 -1.03 4.68
C THR A 271 -21.24 -1.30 3.93
N LEU A 272 -21.19 -1.99 2.80
CA LEU A 272 -22.33 -2.27 1.92
C LEU A 272 -22.88 -3.67 2.22
N GLY A 273 -24.21 -3.81 2.21
CA GLY A 273 -24.90 -5.04 2.56
C GLY A 273 -25.31 -5.13 4.03
N ASP A 274 -25.81 -6.30 4.41
CA ASP A 274 -26.37 -6.56 5.75
C ASP A 274 -25.30 -7.02 6.75
N ALA A 275 -24.14 -7.48 6.26
CA ALA A 275 -23.02 -7.96 7.06
C ALA A 275 -21.76 -7.13 6.76
N PRO A 276 -21.64 -5.90 7.33
CA PRO A 276 -20.47 -5.08 7.13
C PRO A 276 -19.22 -5.75 7.71
N VAL A 277 -18.10 -5.61 7.01
CA VAL A 277 -16.80 -6.20 7.39
C VAL A 277 -15.75 -5.09 7.42
N SER A 278 -14.81 -5.17 8.36
CA SER A 278 -13.64 -4.30 8.37
C SER A 278 -12.41 -5.01 8.93
N PHE A 279 -11.26 -4.44 8.63
CA PHE A 279 -9.98 -4.79 9.25
C PHE A 279 -9.09 -3.55 9.38
N SER A 280 -8.09 -3.66 10.24
CA SER A 280 -7.11 -2.62 10.53
C SER A 280 -5.71 -3.16 10.28
N THR A 281 -4.83 -2.34 9.73
CA THR A 281 -3.38 -2.59 9.68
C THR A 281 -2.66 -1.96 10.86
N GLY A 282 -3.38 -1.49 11.90
CA GLY A 282 -2.77 -0.75 13.00
C GLY A 282 -1.92 -1.58 13.96
N PRO A 283 -0.95 -0.96 14.66
CA PRO A 283 -0.13 -1.64 15.65
C PRO A 283 -0.97 -2.39 16.69
N GLY A 284 -0.57 -3.61 17.03
CA GLY A 284 -1.29 -4.48 17.97
C GLY A 284 -2.52 -5.20 17.40
N ASN A 285 -2.90 -4.96 16.13
CA ASN A 285 -3.84 -5.84 15.41
C ASN A 285 -3.10 -7.06 14.84
N PRO A 286 -3.84 -8.11 14.43
CA PRO A 286 -3.25 -9.23 13.70
C PRO A 286 -2.45 -8.76 12.48
N TYR A 287 -1.36 -9.47 12.18
CA TYR A 287 -0.45 -9.14 11.09
C TYR A 287 -1.18 -9.02 9.74
N THR A 288 -0.74 -8.04 8.96
CA THR A 288 -1.07 -7.86 7.54
C THR A 288 0.21 -7.54 6.78
N HIS A 289 0.31 -7.91 5.50
CA HIS A 289 1.52 -7.69 4.69
C HIS A 289 1.88 -6.20 4.53
N TRP A 290 0.91 -5.29 4.61
CA TRP A 290 1.17 -3.84 4.61
C TRP A 290 1.98 -3.34 5.80
N LYS A 291 1.98 -4.10 6.90
CA LYS A 291 2.55 -3.69 8.19
C LYS A 291 2.11 -2.25 8.54
N GLN A 292 3.04 -1.40 8.98
CA GLN A 292 2.81 0.02 9.22
C GLN A 292 3.94 0.86 8.60
N THR A 293 3.66 2.15 8.35
CA THR A 293 4.65 3.10 7.82
C THR A 293 5.16 4.00 8.94
N VAL A 294 6.45 3.95 9.21
CA VAL A 294 7.13 4.61 10.33
C VAL A 294 7.92 5.84 9.86
N PHE A 295 7.64 6.99 10.48
CA PHE A 295 8.22 8.29 10.18
C PHE A 295 9.05 8.76 11.39
N TYR A 296 10.35 8.45 11.41
CA TYR A 296 11.22 8.89 12.49
C TYR A 296 11.35 10.40 12.54
N THR A 297 11.24 10.98 13.74
CA THR A 297 11.38 12.43 13.95
C THR A 297 12.86 12.82 14.10
N ASP A 298 13.27 13.94 13.54
CA ASP A 298 14.62 14.49 13.78
C ASP A 298 14.88 14.76 15.27
N HIS A 299 13.83 15.19 15.98
CA HIS A 299 13.87 15.49 17.40
C HIS A 299 12.92 14.57 18.17
N VAL A 300 13.46 13.91 19.20
CA VAL A 300 12.67 13.09 20.13
C VAL A 300 11.79 14.02 20.97
N ILE A 301 10.50 13.74 21.03
CA ILE A 301 9.52 14.58 21.73
C ILE A 301 9.20 13.92 23.07
N ALA A 302 9.80 14.42 24.15
CA ALA A 302 9.44 14.02 25.50
C ALA A 302 8.05 14.56 25.85
N ILE A 303 7.11 13.70 26.18
CA ILE A 303 5.71 14.04 26.41
C ILE A 303 5.17 13.35 27.67
N ASN A 304 4.43 14.07 28.49
CA ASN A 304 3.77 13.53 29.68
C ASN A 304 2.36 13.04 29.36
N ARG A 305 1.88 12.07 30.13
CA ARG A 305 0.49 11.61 30.07
C ARG A 305 -0.48 12.78 30.15
N GLY A 306 -1.42 12.82 29.20
CA GLY A 306 -2.46 13.86 29.11
C GLY A 306 -2.02 15.13 28.37
N GLU A 307 -0.73 15.28 28.06
CA GLU A 307 -0.27 16.32 27.14
C GLU A 307 -0.63 15.98 25.69
N VAL A 308 -0.61 17.02 24.86
CA VAL A 308 -1.16 16.99 23.51
C VAL A 308 -0.12 17.48 22.54
N LEU A 309 0.16 16.66 21.52
CA LEU A 309 0.95 17.06 20.36
C LEU A 309 0.01 17.44 19.21
N GLU A 310 0.22 18.63 18.64
CA GLU A 310 -0.56 19.13 17.50
C GLU A 310 0.34 19.36 16.30
N GLY A 311 -0.19 19.12 15.12
CA GLY A 311 0.53 19.27 13.87
C GLY A 311 -0.36 19.15 12.64
N SER A 312 0.29 19.07 11.48
CA SER A 312 -0.34 18.79 10.20
C SER A 312 0.49 17.80 9.40
N ILE A 313 -0.18 16.92 8.67
CA ILE A 313 0.40 16.07 7.64
C ILE A 313 -0.10 16.53 6.27
N SER A 314 0.81 16.74 5.34
CA SER A 314 0.52 17.01 3.93
C SER A 314 1.07 15.87 3.09
N CYS A 315 0.33 15.48 2.08
CA CYS A 315 0.68 14.38 1.19
C CYS A 315 0.40 14.78 -0.26
N SER A 316 1.31 14.45 -1.16
CA SER A 316 1.16 14.63 -2.61
C SER A 316 1.91 13.55 -3.37
N ASN A 317 1.49 13.23 -4.58
CA ASN A 317 2.24 12.32 -5.45
C ASN A 317 3.60 12.92 -5.84
N GLY A 318 4.58 12.06 -6.10
CA GLY A 318 5.89 12.45 -6.60
C GLY A 318 5.79 13.25 -7.90
N LYS A 319 6.63 14.30 -8.02
CA LYS A 319 6.61 15.18 -9.20
C LYS A 319 7.02 14.49 -10.50
N VAL A 320 7.84 13.44 -10.40
CA VAL A 320 8.38 12.70 -11.55
C VAL A 320 7.62 11.40 -11.73
N ASN A 321 7.51 10.60 -10.66
CA ASN A 321 6.78 9.33 -10.67
C ASN A 321 5.52 9.44 -9.80
N PRO A 322 4.31 9.33 -10.38
CA PRO A 322 3.06 9.48 -9.66
C PRO A 322 2.72 8.30 -8.72
N ARG A 323 3.55 7.24 -8.69
CA ARG A 323 3.46 6.10 -7.75
C ARG A 323 4.19 6.38 -6.43
N GLU A 324 5.12 7.32 -6.45
CA GLU A 324 5.84 7.79 -5.28
C GLU A 324 5.00 8.79 -4.49
N VAL A 325 5.30 8.94 -3.20
CA VAL A 325 4.55 9.83 -2.30
C VAL A 325 5.50 10.76 -1.56
N ASP A 326 5.22 12.06 -1.62
CA ASP A 326 5.89 13.11 -0.84
C ASP A 326 5.03 13.42 0.38
N ILE A 327 5.60 13.27 1.57
CA ILE A 327 4.94 13.57 2.84
C ILE A 327 5.66 14.71 3.53
N VAL A 328 4.92 15.70 4.03
CA VAL A 328 5.44 16.77 4.88
C VAL A 328 4.69 16.75 6.20
N MET A 329 5.42 16.55 7.30
CA MET A 329 4.86 16.67 8.64
C MET A 329 5.35 17.95 9.31
N LYS A 330 4.41 18.73 9.82
CA LYS A 330 4.68 19.89 10.67
C LYS A 330 4.11 19.62 12.04
N TYR A 331 4.88 19.84 13.09
CA TYR A 331 4.41 19.63 14.45
C TYR A 331 5.08 20.60 15.40
N ALA A 332 4.37 20.95 16.45
CA ALA A 332 4.87 21.85 17.48
C ALA A 332 4.40 21.37 18.84
N PHE A 333 5.33 21.29 19.79
CA PHE A 333 5.05 20.80 21.12
C PHE A 333 5.50 21.80 22.18
N SER A 334 4.68 21.96 23.22
CA SER A 334 5.00 22.74 24.41
C SER A 334 4.46 22.01 25.63
N GLY A 335 5.31 21.15 26.21
CA GLY A 335 5.00 20.38 27.41
C GLY A 335 5.35 21.15 28.68
N ALA A 336 4.78 20.73 29.81
CA ALA A 336 5.05 21.29 31.14
C ALA A 336 6.51 21.14 31.58
N SER A 337 7.21 20.13 31.04
CA SER A 337 8.63 19.86 31.33
C SER A 337 9.59 20.57 30.38
N THR A 338 9.11 21.13 29.27
CA THR A 338 9.95 21.85 28.31
C THR A 338 10.02 23.33 28.68
N ASN A 339 11.11 23.75 29.34
CA ASN A 339 11.43 25.17 29.60
C ASN A 339 11.76 25.98 28.32
N PHE A 340 11.41 25.46 27.14
CA PHE A 340 11.83 25.99 25.84
C PHE A 340 10.64 26.54 25.05
N GLN A 341 10.92 27.54 24.21
CA GLN A 341 9.99 28.08 23.22
C GLN A 341 9.34 26.95 22.41
N ARG A 342 8.06 27.13 22.05
CA ARG A 342 7.35 26.28 21.09
C ARG A 342 8.14 26.26 19.78
N ASN A 343 8.91 25.21 19.57
CA ASN A 343 9.65 25.03 18.33
C ASN A 343 8.72 24.33 17.33
N GLU A 344 8.47 25.00 16.21
CA GLU A 344 7.82 24.39 15.07
C GLU A 344 8.86 23.56 14.30
N HIS A 345 8.57 22.28 14.13
CA HIS A 345 9.38 21.36 13.35
C HIS A 345 8.65 21.07 12.04
N THR A 346 9.40 21.04 10.94
CA THR A 346 8.92 20.62 9.62
C THR A 346 9.89 19.58 9.09
N GLN A 347 9.38 18.39 8.76
CA GLN A 347 10.17 17.30 8.22
C GLN A 347 9.52 16.78 6.94
N LEU A 348 10.35 16.48 5.94
CA LEU A 348 9.95 15.92 4.66
C LEU A 348 10.32 14.45 4.62
N TYR A 349 9.43 13.64 4.06
CA TYR A 349 9.63 12.23 3.82
C TYR A 349 9.27 11.88 2.38
N PHE A 350 9.96 10.88 1.85
CA PHE A 350 9.83 10.40 0.49
C PHE A 350 9.61 8.89 0.55
N LEU A 351 8.39 8.47 0.24
CA LEU A 351 8.08 7.04 0.05
C LEU A 351 8.28 6.73 -1.43
N ARG A 352 9.23 5.84 -1.72
CA ARG A 352 9.82 5.62 -3.04
C ARG A 352 9.80 4.15 -3.38
#